data_AF-A0A3D2L7V6-F1
#
_entry.id   AF-A0A3D2L7V6-F1
#
_cell.length_a   1.000
_cell.length_b   1.000
_cell.length_c   1.000
_cell.angle_alpha   90.00
_cell.angle_beta   90.00
_cell.angle_gamma   90.00
#
_symmetry.space_group_name_H-M   'P 1'
#
loop_
_entity.id
_entity.type
_entity.pdbx_description
1 polymer ?
#
loop_
_entity_poly.entity_id
_entity_poly.type
_entity_poly.pdbx_seq_one_letter_code
_entity_poly.pdbx_strand_id
1 'polypeptide(L)' 'KSTFDLAHALGMRVVCEGVEDEATYAALKALGCDAIQGYLTGRPMAVDKLIAFCLARSSREHSASLERRLA' A
#
# COMPACT_ATOMS: atom_id res chain seq x y z
N LYS A 1 -19.73 15.67 -1.39
CA LYS A 1 -18.86 14.78 -2.18
C LYS A 1 -17.50 14.76 -1.51
N SER A 2 -17.01 13.60 -1.08
CA SER A 2 -15.66 13.47 -0.54
C SER A 2 -14.63 13.51 -1.69
N THR A 3 -13.35 13.68 -1.36
CA THR A 3 -12.24 13.60 -2.33
C THR A 3 -12.20 12.24 -3.02
N PHE A 4 -12.52 11.15 -2.31
CA PHE A 4 -12.60 9.79 -2.86
C PHE A 4 -13.69 9.69 -3.93
N ASP A 5 -14.92 10.11 -3.62
CA ASP A 5 -16.04 10.05 -4.56
C ASP A 5 -15.76 10.82 -5.85
N LEU A 6 -15.09 11.98 -5.72
CA LEU A 6 -14.71 12.79 -6.87
C LEU A 6 -13.65 12.10 -7.73
N ALA A 7 -12.59 11.58 -7.11
CA ALA A 7 -11.53 10.88 -7.83
C ALA A 7 -12.06 9.65 -8.57
N HIS A 8 -12.88 8.83 -7.90
CA HIS A 8 -13.48 7.63 -8.51
C HIS A 8 -14.47 7.97 -9.62
N ALA A 9 -15.27 9.04 -9.46
CA ALA A 9 -16.16 9.52 -10.53
C ALA A 9 -15.39 10.00 -11.78
N LEU A 10 -14.13 10.41 -11.61
CA LEU A 10 -13.23 10.79 -12.69
C LEU A 10 -12.38 9.61 -13.21
N GLY A 11 -12.59 8.40 -12.71
CA GLY A 11 -11.79 7.22 -13.08
C GLY A 11 -10.34 7.26 -12.57
N MET A 12 -10.07 8.06 -11.53
CA MET A 12 -8.75 8.20 -10.92
C MET A 12 -8.61 7.28 -9.69
N ARG A 13 -7.36 6.91 -9.37
CA ARG A 13 -7.00 6.25 -8.10
C ARG A 13 -6.52 7.29 -7.08
N VAL A 14 -6.77 7.02 -5.81
CA VAL A 14 -6.35 7.85 -4.68
C VAL A 14 -5.19 7.19 -3.93
N VAL A 15 -4.13 7.97 -3.72
CA VAL A 15 -3.02 7.61 -2.81
C VAL A 15 -3.13 8.49 -1.58
N CYS A 16 -3.25 7.88 -0.40
CA CYS A 16 -3.23 8.59 0.87
C CYS A 16 -1.81 8.62 1.42
N GLU A 17 -1.22 9.81 1.58
CA GLU A 17 0.13 9.99 2.10
C GLU A 17 0.14 10.28 3.61
N GLY A 18 1.25 9.93 4.29
CA GLY A 18 1.42 10.15 5.73
C GLY A 18 0.83 9.04 6.61
N VAL A 19 0.63 7.83 6.09
CA VAL A 19 0.07 6.71 6.87
C VAL A 19 1.16 6.01 7.70
N GLU A 20 1.07 6.14 9.03
CA GLU A 20 2.12 5.66 9.94
C GLU A 20 1.72 4.41 10.75
N ASP A 21 0.43 4.10 10.86
CA ASP A 21 -0.10 3.01 11.67
C ASP A 21 -1.27 2.25 11.01
N GLU A 22 -1.51 1.02 11.47
CA GLU A 22 -2.53 0.12 10.95
C GLU A 22 -3.96 0.63 11.16
N ALA A 23 -4.23 1.39 12.22
CA ALA A 23 -5.56 1.92 12.50
C ALA A 23 -5.95 2.99 11.47
N THR A 24 -5.01 3.88 11.17
CA THR A 24 -5.13 4.90 10.12
C THR A 24 -5.31 4.23 8.75
N TYR A 25 -4.52 3.20 8.43
CA TYR A 25 -4.72 2.42 7.20
C TYR A 25 -6.11 1.79 7.11
N ALA A 26 -6.60 1.15 8.18
CA ALA A 26 -7.91 0.52 8.20
C ALA A 26 -9.04 1.53 7.94
N ALA A 27 -8.95 2.72 8.55
CA ALA A 27 -9.90 3.80 8.32
C ALA A 27 -9.88 4.30 6.87
N LEU A 28 -8.69 4.59 6.31
CA LEU A 28 -8.55 5.06 4.93
C LEU A 28 -9.02 4.03 3.91
N LYS A 29 -8.77 2.74 4.16
CA LYS A 29 -9.26 1.65 3.32
C LYS A 29 -10.79 1.59 3.31
N ALA A 30 -11.43 1.77 4.47
CA ALA A 30 -12.89 1.80 4.55
C ALA A 30 -13.51 3.00 3.82
N LEU A 31 -12.77 4.11 3.71
CA LEU A 31 -13.18 5.31 2.97
C LEU A 31 -12.95 5.21 1.45
N GLY A 32 -12.31 4.14 0.96
CA GLY A 32 -12.06 3.91 -0.47
C GLY A 32 -10.68 4.36 -0.95
N CYS A 33 -9.68 4.46 -0.07
CA CYS A 33 -8.30 4.71 -0.51
C CYS A 33 -7.74 3.49 -1.27
N ASP A 34 -7.16 3.73 -2.45
CA ASP A 34 -6.66 2.65 -3.33
C ASP A 34 -5.24 2.22 -2.97
N ALA A 35 -4.41 3.15 -2.49
CA ALA A 35 -3.05 2.90 -2.06
C ALA A 35 -2.64 3.88 -0.95
N ILE A 36 -1.63 3.50 -0.17
CA ILE A 36 -1.09 4.35 0.90
C ILE A 36 0.41 4.54 0.74
N GLN A 37 0.90 5.68 1.22
CA GLN A 37 2.32 5.95 1.43
C GLN A 37 2.51 6.48 2.85
N GLY A 38 3.51 5.96 3.54
CA GLY A 38 3.94 6.49 4.83
C GLY A 38 4.82 5.49 5.57
N TYR A 39 5.16 5.78 6.82
CA TYR A 39 6.07 4.94 7.59
C TYR A 39 5.56 3.53 7.83
N LEU A 40 4.23 3.32 7.79
CA LEU A 40 3.64 1.98 7.81
C LEU A 40 4.12 1.12 6.62
N THR A 41 4.25 1.72 5.44
CA THR A 41 4.72 1.02 4.22
C THR A 41 6.23 1.02 4.07
N GLY A 42 6.91 2.01 4.65
CA GLY A 42 8.36 2.17 4.59
C GLY A 42 8.77 3.64 4.65
N ARG A 43 9.90 3.91 5.30
CA ARG A 43 10.51 5.25 5.30
C ARG A 43 11.15 5.53 3.94
N PRO A 44 11.26 6.81 3.51
CA PRO A 44 12.12 7.19 2.39
C PRO A 44 13.52 6.60 2.57
N MET A 45 14.06 6.03 1.51
CA MET A 45 15.33 5.30 1.55
C MET A 45 16.13 5.53 0.28
N ALA A 46 17.45 5.39 0.38
CA ALA A 46 18.34 5.43 -0.77
C ALA A 46 18.05 4.27 -1.74
N VAL A 47 18.44 4.42 -3.00
CA VAL A 47 18.10 3.48 -4.08
C VAL A 47 18.63 2.07 -3.84
N ASP A 48 19.83 1.93 -3.28
CA ASP A 48 20.43 0.65 -2.89
C ASP A 48 19.57 -0.08 -1.85
N LYS A 49 19.06 0.66 -0.85
CA LYS A 49 18.13 0.14 0.16
C LYS A 49 16.78 -0.20 -0.43
N LEU A 50 16.28 0.60 -1.38
CA LEU A 50 15.02 0.33 -2.08
C LEU A 50 15.09 -0.99 -2.86
N ILE A 51 16.19 -1.22 -3.60
CA ILE A 51 16.39 -2.46 -4.35
C ILE A 51 16.36 -3.66 -3.40
N ALA A 52 17.12 -3.60 -2.30
CA ALA A 52 17.12 -4.66 -1.29
C ALA A 52 15.74 -4.88 -0.67
N PHE A 53 15.02 -3.80 -0.37
CA PHE A 53 13.65 -3.84 0.15
C PHE A 53 12.68 -4.51 -0.82
N CYS A 54 12.70 -4.15 -2.10
CA CYS A 54 11.85 -4.74 -3.14
C CYS A 54 12.13 -6.24 -3.31
N LEU A 55 13.41 -6.64 -3.42
CA LEU A 55 13.80 -8.04 -3.57
C LEU A 55 13.34 -8.89 -2.37
N ALA A 56 13.54 -8.38 -1.14
CA ALA A 56 13.11 -9.07 0.08
C ALA A 56 11.57 -9.20 0.19
N ARG A 57 10.80 -8.30 -0.43
CA ARG A 57 9.34 -8.37 -0.46
C ARG A 57 8.82 -9.31 -1.54
N SER A 58 9.40 -9.28 -2.74
CA SER A 58 9.00 -10.16 -3.84
C SER A 58 9.10 -11.64 -3.46
N SER A 59 10.13 -12.05 -2.72
CA SER A 59 10.26 -13.44 -2.24
C SER A 59 9.19 -13.84 -1.22
N ARG A 60 8.82 -12.92 -0.31
CA ARG A 60 7.76 -13.15 0.69
C ARG A 60 6.38 -13.28 0.04
N GLU A 61 6.09 -12.41 -0.93
CA GLU A 61 4.81 -12.42 -1.65
C GLU A 61 4.66 -13.67 -2.54
N HIS A 62 5.73 -14.11 -3.19
CA HIS A 62 5.73 -15.38 -3.95
C HIS A 62 5.51 -16.59 -3.04
N SER A 63 6.21 -16.69 -1.91
CA SER A 63 6.04 -17.81 -0.96
C SER A 63 4.62 -17.86 -0.41
N ALA A 64 4.11 -16.73 0.08
CA ALA A 64 2.74 -16.65 0.61
C ALA A 64 1.66 -16.90 -0.48
N SER A 65 1.93 -16.54 -1.74
CA SER A 65 1.02 -16.84 -2.85
C SER A 65 1.03 -18.32 -3.24
N LEU A 66 2.16 -19.01 -3.14
CA LEU A 66 2.25 -20.44 -3.41
C LEU A 66 1.54 -21.24 -2.32
N GLU A 67 1.75 -20.88 -1.06
CA GLU A 67 1.06 -21.49 0.08
C GLU A 67 -0.47 -21.37 -0.04
N ARG A 68 -0.99 -20.18 -0.40
CA ARG A 68 -2.43 -19.97 -0.61
C ARG A 68 -3.02 -20.70 -1.82
N ARG A 69 -2.20 -21.13 -2.78
CA ARG A 69 -2.64 -21.93 -3.94
C ARG A 69 -2.64 -23.42 -3.66
N LEU A 70 -1.89 -23.86 -2.66
CA LEU A 70 -1.76 -25.26 -2.25
C LEU A 70 -2.70 -25.63 -1.11
N ALA A 71 -3.25 -24.64 -0.40
CA ALA A 71 -4.34 -24.78 0.57
C ALA A 71 -5.71 -24.66 -0.11
#